data_AF-A0A0A9X187-F1
#
_entry.id   AF-A0A0A9X187-F1
#
_cell.length_a   1.000
_cell.length_b   1.000
_cell.length_c   1.000
_cell.angle_alpha   90.00
_cell.angle_beta   90.00
_cell.angle_gamma   90.00
#
_symmetry.space_group_name_H-M   'P 1'
#
loop_
_entity.id
_entity.type
_entity.pdbx_description
1 polymer ?
#
loop_
_entity_poly.entity_id
_entity_poly.type
_entity_poly.pdbx_seq_one_letter_code
_entity_poly.pdbx_strand_id
1 'polypeptide(L)'
;GVEDCPDGYDEIYCDYVKNATSKDPGAVDCLEPYWKCDNGSSCIDVKLLCDGKPHCKDLTDENFLCGEAQCPGTCPDLCQPTPRGPYCYFSQGYKDNATCATETGDCGKEGKDVVTPYVIFSNRHEIRSVDLRTYNVRALISSLKNTIALDFHHTPATDFIYWTDVIDDKIYRGSLIREVGRA
;
A
#
# COMPACT_ATOMS: atom_id res chain seq x y z
N GLY A 1 -8.23 24.51 0.37
CA GLY A 1 -9.47 23.97 0.93
C GLY A 1 -9.71 24.67 2.24
N VAL A 2 -10.43 24.02 3.15
CA VAL A 2 -10.39 24.33 4.58
C VAL A 2 -9.50 23.27 5.20
N GLU A 3 -8.59 23.69 6.09
CA GLU A 3 -7.62 22.82 6.74
C GLU A 3 -8.34 21.93 7.76
N ASP A 4 -8.63 20.68 7.36
CA ASP A 4 -9.34 19.73 8.21
C ASP A 4 -8.37 18.79 8.96
N CYS A 5 -7.08 18.76 8.58
CA CYS A 5 -6.04 17.93 9.21
C CYS A 5 -4.82 18.74 9.74
N PRO A 6 -4.29 18.42 10.95
CA PRO A 6 -3.22 19.21 11.58
C PRO A 6 -1.86 19.18 10.86
N ASP A 7 -1.66 18.21 9.98
CA ASP A 7 -0.47 18.01 9.15
C ASP A 7 -0.65 18.54 7.72
N GLY A 8 -1.81 19.13 7.40
CA GLY A 8 -2.11 19.77 6.11
C GLY A 8 -2.04 18.83 4.92
N TYR A 9 -2.03 17.51 5.15
CA TYR A 9 -1.83 16.51 4.10
C TYR A 9 -2.96 16.49 3.07
N ASP A 10 -4.16 16.89 3.50
CA ASP A 10 -5.36 17.11 2.69
C ASP A 10 -5.21 18.28 1.69
N GLU A 11 -4.26 19.20 1.91
CA GLU A 11 -3.97 20.34 1.02
C GLU A 11 -2.74 20.11 0.11
N ILE A 12 -1.84 19.15 0.43
CA ILE A 12 -0.58 18.91 -0.33
C ILE A 12 -0.85 18.57 -1.80
N TYR A 13 -1.95 17.89 -2.08
CA TYR A 13 -2.33 17.53 -3.44
C TYR A 13 -3.17 18.60 -4.16
N CYS A 14 -3.76 19.54 -3.41
CA CYS A 14 -4.54 20.64 -3.98
C CYS A 14 -3.65 21.68 -4.69
N ASP A 15 -2.39 21.84 -4.26
CA ASP A 15 -1.48 22.82 -4.88
C ASP A 15 -0.91 22.34 -6.23
N TYR A 16 -0.87 21.02 -6.45
CA TYR A 16 -0.54 20.43 -7.75
C TYR A 16 -1.66 20.67 -8.78
N VAL A 17 -2.92 20.61 -8.35
CA VAL A 17 -4.11 20.80 -9.20
C VAL A 17 -4.24 22.25 -9.70
N LYS A 18 -3.77 23.24 -8.93
CA LYS A 18 -3.77 24.64 -9.39
C LYS A 18 -2.74 24.94 -10.48
N ASN A 19 -1.68 24.14 -10.57
CA ASN A 19 -0.58 24.34 -11.52
C ASN A 19 -0.57 23.34 -12.69
N ALA A 20 -1.50 22.39 -12.75
CA ALA A 20 -1.74 21.57 -13.95
C ALA A 20 -2.54 22.37 -15.00
N THR A 21 -1.95 23.47 -15.48
CA THR A 21 -2.38 24.10 -16.74
C THR A 21 -1.77 23.28 -17.87
N SER A 22 -2.47 22.22 -18.27
CA SER A 22 -2.11 21.45 -19.46
C SER A 22 -2.04 22.38 -20.68
N LYS A 23 -0.96 22.22 -21.44
CA LYS A 23 -0.57 23.04 -22.59
C LYS A 23 -1.41 22.74 -23.85
N ASP A 24 -2.67 22.33 -23.68
CA ASP A 24 -3.61 22.01 -24.74
C ASP A 24 -5.05 22.40 -24.31
N PRO A 25 -5.75 23.32 -25.02
CA PRO A 25 -7.02 23.91 -24.54
C PRO A 25 -8.24 22.98 -24.53
N GLY A 26 -8.09 21.67 -24.75
CA GLY A 26 -9.20 20.74 -24.97
C GLY A 26 -9.11 19.38 -24.27
N ALA A 27 -8.05 19.10 -23.52
CA ALA A 27 -7.89 17.83 -22.81
C ALA A 27 -7.95 18.04 -21.30
N VAL A 28 -9.09 17.70 -20.69
CA VAL A 28 -9.16 17.50 -19.23
C VAL A 28 -8.33 16.27 -18.91
N ASP A 29 -7.22 16.45 -18.20
CA ASP A 29 -6.41 15.35 -17.68
C ASP A 29 -6.99 14.98 -16.32
N CYS A 30 -7.55 13.77 -16.20
CA CYS A 30 -8.16 13.32 -14.96
C CYS A 30 -7.06 12.76 -14.06
N LEU A 31 -6.98 13.29 -12.86
CA LEU A 31 -6.03 12.85 -11.86
C LEU A 31 -6.42 11.45 -11.39
N GLU A 32 -5.48 10.51 -11.27
CA GLU A 32 -5.82 9.20 -10.71
C GLU A 32 -6.38 9.35 -9.28
N PRO A 33 -7.42 8.59 -8.89
CA PRO A 33 -8.05 7.46 -9.57
C PRO A 33 -9.32 7.84 -10.36
N TYR A 34 -9.38 9.01 -10.99
CA TYR A 34 -10.55 9.44 -11.75
C TYR A 34 -10.46 9.02 -13.22
N TRP A 35 -11.58 8.54 -13.77
CA TRP A 35 -11.73 8.12 -15.15
C TRP A 35 -12.24 9.24 -16.05
N LYS A 36 -11.65 9.35 -17.23
CA LYS A 36 -12.03 10.32 -18.26
C LYS A 36 -13.04 9.68 -19.22
N CYS A 37 -14.26 10.24 -19.30
CA CYS A 37 -15.20 9.87 -20.37
C CYS A 37 -14.60 10.21 -21.75
N ASP A 38 -14.87 9.44 -22.81
CA ASP A 38 -14.16 9.60 -24.10
C ASP A 38 -14.36 10.98 -24.75
N ASN A 39 -15.39 11.74 -24.39
CA ASN A 39 -15.55 13.14 -24.81
C ASN A 39 -14.69 14.17 -24.05
N GLY A 40 -13.84 13.73 -23.12
CA GLY A 40 -13.00 14.59 -22.28
C GLY A 40 -13.76 15.65 -21.48
N SER A 41 -15.08 15.50 -21.36
CA SER A 41 -15.98 16.52 -20.81
C SER A 41 -16.15 16.44 -19.30
N SER A 42 -15.78 15.32 -18.68
CA SER A 42 -16.00 15.04 -17.26
C SER A 42 -15.09 13.92 -16.77
N CYS A 43 -14.65 14.04 -15.51
CA CYS A 43 -13.98 13.00 -14.76
C CYS A 43 -14.97 12.37 -13.78
N ILE A 44 -15.01 11.05 -13.71
CA ILE A 44 -15.85 10.27 -12.77
C ILE A 44 -14.96 9.38 -11.90
N ASP A 45 -15.42 9.05 -10.70
CA ASP A 45 -14.69 8.12 -9.82
C ASP A 45 -14.69 6.71 -10.45
N VAL A 46 -13.57 5.99 -10.37
CA VAL A 46 -13.45 4.61 -10.88
C VAL A 46 -14.54 3.68 -10.32
N LYS A 47 -15.05 3.92 -9.10
CA LYS A 47 -16.15 3.14 -8.51
C LYS A 47 -17.47 3.23 -9.28
N LEU A 48 -17.62 4.24 -10.12
CA LEU A 48 -18.81 4.48 -10.95
C LEU A 48 -18.70 3.81 -12.33
N LEU A 49 -17.62 3.06 -12.59
CA LEU A 49 -17.43 2.29 -13.81
C LEU A 49 -18.04 0.91 -13.68
N CYS A 50 -18.72 0.47 -14.73
CA CYS A 50 -19.37 -0.84 -14.82
C CYS A 50 -20.32 -1.13 -13.64
N ASP A 51 -20.99 -0.12 -13.09
CA ASP A 51 -21.91 -0.22 -11.96
C ASP A 51 -23.37 -0.44 -12.39
N GLY A 52 -23.62 -0.53 -13.70
CA GLY A 52 -24.91 -0.71 -14.33
C GLY A 52 -25.71 0.58 -14.49
N LYS A 53 -25.13 1.76 -14.19
CA LYS A 53 -25.77 3.07 -14.35
C LYS A 53 -24.88 4.01 -15.16
N PRO A 54 -25.45 4.72 -16.14
CA PRO A 54 -24.68 5.66 -16.94
C PRO A 54 -24.39 6.96 -16.18
N HIS A 55 -23.11 7.19 -15.91
CA HIS A 55 -22.51 8.39 -15.36
C HIS A 55 -21.82 9.23 -16.44
N CYS A 56 -21.30 8.60 -17.52
CA CYS A 56 -20.86 9.33 -18.70
C CYS A 56 -22.03 9.57 -19.68
N LYS A 57 -22.07 10.75 -20.29
CA LYS A 57 -23.09 11.11 -21.30
C LYS A 57 -23.06 10.22 -22.54
N ASP A 58 -21.90 9.63 -22.81
CA ASP A 58 -21.63 8.75 -23.94
C ASP A 58 -21.67 7.25 -23.59
N LEU A 59 -22.04 6.90 -22.34
CA LEU A 59 -22.09 5.51 -21.83
C LEU A 59 -20.72 4.81 -21.82
N THR A 60 -19.62 5.55 -21.94
CA THR A 60 -18.28 4.97 -22.01
C THR A 60 -17.84 4.30 -20.72
N ASP A 61 -18.50 4.63 -19.62
CA ASP A 61 -18.34 4.03 -18.29
C ASP A 61 -18.97 2.65 -18.14
N GLU A 62 -19.94 2.29 -18.98
CA GLU A 62 -20.71 1.04 -18.90
C GLU A 62 -20.55 0.13 -20.13
N ASN A 63 -19.68 0.50 -21.06
CA ASN A 63 -19.51 -0.21 -22.33
C ASN A 63 -18.21 -1.04 -22.38
N PHE A 64 -17.91 -1.60 -23.54
CA PHE A 64 -16.69 -2.39 -23.81
C PHE A 64 -16.61 -3.63 -22.92
N LEU A 65 -15.61 -3.71 -22.04
CA LEU A 65 -15.32 -4.90 -21.25
C LEU A 65 -16.22 -5.04 -20.01
N CYS A 66 -17.08 -4.05 -19.68
CA CYS A 66 -17.92 -4.10 -18.47
C CYS A 66 -18.82 -5.35 -18.34
N GLY A 67 -19.11 -6.04 -19.46
CA GLY A 67 -19.86 -7.31 -19.46
C GLY A 67 -19.03 -8.58 -19.19
N GLU A 68 -17.71 -8.46 -19.04
CA GLU A 68 -16.80 -9.57 -18.80
C GLU A 68 -16.50 -9.76 -17.31
N ALA A 69 -16.22 -10.99 -16.89
CA ALA A 69 -15.80 -11.31 -15.54
C ALA A 69 -14.32 -10.90 -15.32
N GLN A 70 -14.08 -9.59 -15.16
CA GLN A 70 -12.74 -9.02 -15.06
C GLN A 70 -12.08 -9.19 -13.68
N CYS A 71 -12.86 -9.48 -12.64
CA CYS A 71 -12.38 -9.61 -11.26
C CYS A 71 -12.43 -11.06 -10.74
N PRO A 72 -11.61 -11.99 -11.26
CA PRO A 72 -11.59 -13.39 -10.80
C PRO A 72 -10.78 -13.61 -9.50
N GLY A 73 -10.35 -12.54 -8.80
CA GLY A 73 -9.58 -12.64 -7.56
C GLY A 73 -8.07 -12.40 -7.69
N THR A 74 -7.62 -11.78 -8.78
CA THR A 74 -6.19 -11.47 -9.02
C THR A 74 -5.71 -10.21 -8.28
N CYS A 75 -6.63 -9.37 -7.77
CA CYS A 75 -6.26 -8.16 -7.05
C CYS A 75 -5.89 -8.45 -5.58
N PRO A 76 -4.90 -7.74 -5.00
CA PRO A 76 -4.49 -7.94 -3.61
C PRO A 76 -5.56 -7.67 -2.55
N ASP A 77 -6.45 -6.70 -2.78
CA ASP A 77 -7.50 -6.28 -1.83
C ASP A 77 -8.84 -6.06 -2.54
N LEU A 78 -9.01 -4.93 -3.25
CA LEU A 78 -10.24 -4.61 -3.98
C LEU A 78 -10.03 -4.59 -5.49
N CYS A 79 -11.07 -4.97 -6.24
CA CYS A 79 -11.10 -4.98 -7.70
C CYS A 79 -12.36 -4.25 -8.19
N GLN A 80 -12.18 -3.30 -9.11
CA GLN A 80 -13.27 -2.66 -9.85
C GLN A 80 -13.19 -3.08 -11.32
N PRO A 81 -14.26 -3.64 -11.92
CA PRO A 81 -14.32 -3.83 -13.36
C PRO A 81 -14.36 -2.46 -14.06
N THR A 82 -13.61 -2.30 -15.14
CA THR A 82 -13.63 -1.06 -15.93
C THR A 82 -13.79 -1.34 -17.43
N PRO A 83 -14.19 -0.35 -18.25
CA PRO A 83 -14.28 -0.52 -19.69
C PRO A 83 -12.96 -0.95 -20.37
N ARG A 84 -11.80 -0.68 -19.75
CA ARG A 84 -10.46 -1.04 -20.27
C ARG A 84 -9.79 -2.21 -19.53
N GLY A 85 -10.48 -2.88 -18.60
CA GLY A 85 -9.93 -4.00 -17.83
C GLY A 85 -9.98 -3.78 -16.31
N PRO A 86 -9.60 -4.77 -15.51
CA PRO A 86 -9.74 -4.69 -14.05
C PRO A 86 -8.81 -3.62 -13.45
N TYR A 87 -9.36 -2.80 -12.57
CA TYR A 87 -8.60 -1.84 -11.77
C TYR A 87 -8.50 -2.32 -10.32
N CYS A 88 -7.29 -2.61 -9.87
CA CYS A 88 -7.02 -3.01 -8.48
C CYS A 88 -6.71 -1.78 -7.61
N TYR A 89 -7.27 -1.72 -6.41
CA TYR A 89 -6.95 -0.68 -5.43
C TYR A 89 -7.05 -1.22 -3.99
N PHE A 90 -6.49 -0.50 -3.04
CA PHE A 90 -6.45 -0.89 -1.62
C PHE A 90 -7.51 -0.13 -0.81
N SER A 91 -8.07 -0.80 0.20
CA SER A 91 -8.90 -0.16 1.23
C SER A 91 -8.06 0.82 2.06
N GLN A 92 -8.64 1.97 2.43
CA GLN A 92 -7.96 3.01 3.20
C GLN A 92 -7.43 2.40 4.51
N GLY A 93 -6.11 2.30 4.63
CA GLY A 93 -5.43 1.65 5.75
C GLY A 93 -4.10 1.00 5.34
N TYR A 94 -3.97 0.59 4.08
CA TYR A 94 -2.71 0.14 3.48
C TYR A 94 -1.96 1.34 2.90
N LYS A 95 -1.38 2.16 3.78
CA LYS A 95 -0.46 3.25 3.39
C LYS A 95 0.95 2.71 3.26
N ASP A 96 1.22 2.04 2.15
CA ASP A 96 2.53 2.13 1.52
C ASP A 96 2.32 2.56 0.05
N ASN A 97 3.34 3.20 -0.49
CA ASN A 97 3.42 3.81 -1.81
C ASN A 97 3.38 2.80 -2.98
N ALA A 98 2.68 1.68 -2.84
CA ALA A 98 2.65 0.64 -3.84
C ALA A 98 1.60 0.95 -4.92
N THR A 99 2.02 1.72 -5.95
CA THR A 99 1.34 1.76 -7.26
C THR A 99 1.36 0.36 -7.88
N CYS A 100 0.39 -0.47 -7.52
CA CYS A 100 0.19 -1.81 -8.07
C CYS A 100 -0.80 -1.77 -9.24
N ALA A 101 -0.69 -0.75 -10.09
CA ALA A 101 -1.57 -0.54 -11.23
C ALA A 101 -0.96 -1.07 -12.53
N THR A 102 -0.37 -2.28 -12.51
CA THR A 102 0.07 -2.94 -13.75
C THR A 102 -0.33 -4.41 -13.79
N GLU A 103 -0.62 -4.86 -15.01
CA GLU A 103 -1.15 -6.18 -15.43
C GLU A 103 -0.30 -7.40 -15.01
N THR A 104 0.78 -7.18 -14.25
CA THR A 104 1.77 -8.21 -13.91
C THR A 104 1.79 -8.57 -12.41
N GLY A 105 0.94 -7.96 -11.57
CA GLY A 105 0.86 -8.30 -10.15
C GLY A 105 2.15 -8.07 -9.35
N ASP A 106 3.13 -7.34 -9.89
CA ASP A 106 4.38 -7.02 -9.20
C ASP A 106 4.18 -5.71 -8.42
N CYS A 107 3.66 -5.85 -7.20
CA CYS A 107 3.49 -4.75 -6.27
C CYS A 107 4.86 -4.28 -5.74
N GLY A 108 5.32 -3.12 -6.21
CA GLY A 108 6.39 -2.38 -5.53
C GLY A 108 7.72 -2.36 -6.28
N LYS A 109 7.77 -1.64 -7.39
CA LYS A 109 9.01 -1.02 -7.88
C LYS A 109 8.70 0.34 -8.45
N GLU A 110 8.73 1.35 -7.58
CA GLU A 110 9.46 2.61 -7.80
C GLU A 110 9.18 3.58 -6.64
N GLY A 111 10.24 4.17 -6.09
CA GLY A 111 10.12 5.38 -5.26
C GLY A 111 10.26 5.21 -3.74
N LYS A 112 11.51 5.14 -3.29
CA LYS A 112 12.01 5.97 -2.16
C LYS A 112 11.31 5.86 -0.80
N ASP A 113 11.30 4.65 -0.26
CA ASP A 113 11.73 4.33 1.11
C ASP A 113 11.67 2.82 1.17
N VAL A 114 12.78 2.18 0.83
CA VAL A 114 12.87 0.73 0.83
C VAL A 114 12.86 0.29 2.30
N VAL A 115 11.66 0.16 2.88
CA VAL A 115 11.49 -0.62 4.10
C VAL A 115 11.91 -2.03 3.72
N THR A 116 13.07 -2.46 4.21
CA THR A 116 13.52 -3.82 3.99
C THR A 116 12.68 -4.74 4.86
N PRO A 117 11.83 -5.60 4.27
CA PRO A 117 11.04 -6.52 5.07
C PRO A 117 11.99 -7.55 5.70
N TYR A 118 11.69 -7.95 6.93
CA TYR A 118 12.48 -8.90 7.67
C TYR A 118 11.57 -9.90 8.38
N VAL A 119 12.06 -11.14 8.55
CA VAL A 119 11.37 -12.18 9.32
C VAL A 119 12.09 -12.36 10.64
N ILE A 120 11.35 -12.28 11.75
CA ILE A 120 11.87 -12.57 13.08
C ILE A 120 11.31 -13.91 13.55
N PHE A 121 12.18 -14.77 14.04
CA PHE A 121 11.80 -16.08 14.54
C PHE A 121 12.56 -16.41 15.83
N SER A 122 11.91 -17.20 16.69
CA SER A 122 12.51 -17.80 17.87
C SER A 122 13.17 -19.12 17.50
N ASN A 123 14.40 -19.35 17.97
CA ASN A 123 15.12 -20.60 17.85
C ASN A 123 15.56 -21.08 19.25
N ARG A 124 14.59 -21.42 20.11
CA ARG A 124 14.73 -21.94 21.48
C ARG A 124 15.58 -21.08 22.43
N HIS A 125 16.89 -21.03 22.17
CA HIS A 125 17.90 -20.31 22.95
C HIS A 125 18.24 -18.93 22.39
N GLU A 126 17.63 -18.53 21.27
CA GLU A 126 17.90 -17.25 20.63
C GLU A 126 16.67 -16.72 19.87
N ILE A 127 16.66 -15.42 19.60
CA ILE A 127 15.76 -14.76 18.65
C ILE A 127 16.63 -14.21 17.51
N ARG A 128 16.24 -14.49 16.27
CA ARG A 128 16.97 -14.08 15.07
C ARG A 128 16.08 -13.30 14.11
N SER A 129 16.70 -12.43 13.32
CA SER A 129 16.08 -11.80 12.15
C SER A 129 16.74 -12.26 10.86
N VAL A 130 15.95 -12.34 9.79
CA VAL A 130 16.40 -12.54 8.42
C VAL A 130 15.93 -11.38 7.58
N ASP A 131 16.85 -10.71 6.92
CA ASP A 131 16.56 -9.68 5.92
C ASP A 131 16.08 -10.36 4.63
N LEU A 132 14.87 -10.04 4.15
CA LEU A 132 14.29 -10.72 2.98
C LEU A 132 14.85 -10.24 1.63
N ARG A 133 15.70 -9.20 1.62
CA ARG A 133 16.37 -8.73 0.39
C ARG A 133 17.76 -9.34 0.26
N THR A 134 18.51 -9.32 1.34
CA THR A 134 19.90 -9.77 1.36
C THR A 134 20.06 -11.19 1.86
N TYR A 135 19.01 -11.78 2.43
CA TYR A 135 19.03 -13.08 3.12
C TYR A 135 20.03 -13.13 4.28
N ASN A 136 20.48 -11.98 4.76
CA ASN A 136 21.38 -11.88 5.89
C ASN A 136 20.64 -12.25 7.17
N VAL A 137 21.24 -13.15 7.95
CA VAL A 137 20.71 -13.59 9.23
C VAL A 137 21.46 -12.89 10.36
N ARG A 138 20.74 -12.28 11.30
CA ARG A 138 21.29 -11.59 12.47
C ARG A 138 20.69 -12.18 13.75
N ALA A 139 21.53 -12.43 14.76
CA ALA A 139 21.06 -12.73 16.11
C ALA A 139 20.67 -11.43 16.82
N LEU A 140 19.43 -11.34 17.31
CA LEU A 140 18.91 -10.20 18.04
C LEU A 140 19.12 -10.37 19.55
N ILE A 141 18.80 -11.54 20.07
CA ILE A 141 18.96 -11.89 21.48
C ILE A 141 19.50 -13.31 21.57
N SER A 142 20.59 -13.49 22.30
CA SER A 142 21.20 -14.80 22.58
C SER A 142 20.97 -15.21 24.04
N SER A 143 21.21 -16.49 24.33
CA SER A 143 21.20 -17.04 25.70
C SER A 143 19.82 -17.05 26.38
N LEU A 144 18.75 -17.18 25.60
CA LEU A 144 17.40 -17.43 26.10
C LEU A 144 17.28 -18.88 26.59
N LYS A 145 16.34 -19.15 27.50
CA LYS A 145 16.19 -20.49 28.08
C LYS A 145 15.37 -21.37 27.17
N ASN A 146 14.13 -20.96 26.88
CA ASN A 146 13.22 -21.67 25.99
C ASN A 146 12.12 -20.73 25.47
N THR A 147 12.43 -19.97 24.44
CA THR A 147 11.47 -19.07 23.78
C THR A 147 10.67 -19.81 22.71
N ILE A 148 9.34 -19.74 22.81
CA ILE A 148 8.41 -20.50 21.94
C ILE A 148 7.52 -19.63 21.05
N ALA A 149 7.28 -18.38 21.46
CA ALA A 149 6.37 -17.48 20.79
C ALA A 149 6.91 -16.05 20.89
N LEU A 150 6.64 -15.28 19.85
CA LEU A 150 6.97 -13.87 19.77
C LEU A 150 5.88 -13.12 18.99
N ASP A 151 5.74 -11.84 19.31
CA ASP A 151 4.87 -10.90 18.60
C ASP A 151 5.52 -9.52 18.60
N PHE A 152 5.03 -8.61 17.77
CA PHE A 152 5.62 -7.28 17.60
C PHE A 152 4.58 -6.17 17.64
N HIS A 153 5.05 -4.99 18.03
CA HIS A 153 4.29 -3.75 17.94
C HIS A 153 5.13 -2.72 17.18
N HIS A 154 4.72 -2.46 15.93
CA HIS A 154 5.33 -1.45 15.08
C HIS A 154 4.75 -0.07 15.40
N THR A 155 5.63 0.90 15.67
CA THR A 155 5.24 2.31 15.80
C THR A 155 6.11 3.16 14.88
N PRO A 156 5.68 4.39 14.52
CA PRO A 156 6.51 5.27 13.69
C PRO A 156 7.91 5.56 14.26
N ALA A 157 8.07 5.46 15.59
CA ALA A 157 9.31 5.76 16.28
C ALA A 157 10.19 4.52 16.52
N THR A 158 9.61 3.35 16.77
CA THR A 158 10.35 2.14 17.16
C THR A 158 9.54 0.86 16.98
N ASP A 159 10.25 -0.26 16.84
CA ASP A 159 9.68 -1.60 16.79
C ASP A 159 9.90 -2.28 18.13
N PHE A 160 8.82 -2.68 18.80
CA PHE A 160 8.88 -3.50 20.01
C PHE A 160 8.65 -4.97 19.67
N ILE A 161 9.48 -5.85 20.26
CA ILE A 161 9.29 -7.30 20.22
C ILE A 161 8.92 -7.76 21.61
N TYR A 162 7.90 -8.62 21.69
CA TYR A 162 7.48 -9.32 22.89
C TYR A 162 7.71 -10.81 22.69
N TRP A 163 8.22 -11.50 23.70
CA TRP A 163 8.44 -12.94 23.62
C TRP A 163 8.18 -13.63 24.95
N THR A 164 7.81 -14.90 24.88
CA THR A 164 7.51 -15.74 26.05
C THR A 164 8.65 -16.73 26.28
N ASP A 165 9.17 -16.82 27.50
CA ASP A 165 10.07 -17.90 27.91
C ASP A 165 9.36 -18.83 28.89
N VAL A 166 9.24 -20.11 28.50
CA VAL A 166 8.48 -21.09 29.30
C VAL A 166 9.24 -21.62 30.51
N ILE A 167 10.56 -21.44 30.58
CA ILE A 167 11.35 -21.86 31.74
C ILE A 167 11.28 -20.80 32.83
N ASP A 168 11.32 -19.53 32.44
CA ASP A 168 11.21 -18.42 33.39
C ASP A 168 9.76 -18.07 33.76
N ASP A 169 8.78 -18.65 33.05
CA ASP A 169 7.34 -18.38 33.16
C ASP A 169 7.03 -16.88 33.05
N LYS A 170 7.66 -16.22 32.06
CA LYS A 170 7.63 -14.75 31.91
C LYS A 170 7.50 -14.33 30.45
N ILE A 171 6.87 -13.16 30.30
CA ILE A 171 6.84 -12.40 29.04
C ILE A 171 7.85 -11.27 29.15
N TYR A 172 8.73 -11.19 28.17
CA TYR A 172 9.75 -10.16 28.06
C TYR A 172 9.44 -9.22 26.88
N ARG A 173 10.04 -8.03 26.91
CA ARG A 173 9.97 -7.07 25.80
C ARG A 173 11.32 -6.45 25.50
N GLY A 174 11.51 -6.04 24.25
CA GLY A 174 12.71 -5.35 23.79
C GLY A 174 12.39 -4.41 22.62
N SER A 175 13.21 -3.38 22.43
CA SER A 175 13.12 -2.48 21.28
C SER A 175 14.20 -2.84 20.26
N LEU A 176 13.84 -2.93 18.98
CA LEU A 176 14.81 -3.05 17.91
C LEU A 176 15.48 -1.70 17.65
N ILE A 177 16.81 -1.71 17.65
CA ILE A 177 17.60 -0.56 17.19
C ILE A 177 17.84 -0.75 15.70
N ARG A 178 17.18 0.06 14.89
CA ARG A 178 17.48 0.14 13.45
C ARG A 178 18.84 0.82 13.32
N GLU A 179 19.87 0.06 12.96
CA GLU A 179 21.14 0.66 12.57
C GLU A 179 20.91 1.40 11.25
N VAL A 180 20.76 2.73 11.36
CA VAL A 180 20.87 3.62 10.20
C VAL A 180 22.29 3.41 9.69
N GLY A 181 22.41 2.75 8.53
CA GLY A 181 23.70 2.49 7.92
C GLY A 181 24.53 3.77 7.87
N ARG A 182 25.66 3.76 8.58
CA ARG A 182 26.75 4.69 8.27
C ARG A 182 27.21 4.34 6.86
N ALA A 183 26.91 5.23 5.92
CA ALA A 183 27.68 5.38 4.69
C ALA A 183 29.13 5.77 5.04
#